data_AF-A0A662G9K7-F1
#
_entry.id   AF-A0A662G9K7-F1
#
_cell.length_a   1.000
_cell.length_b   1.000
_cell.length_c   1.000
_cell.angle_alpha   90.00
_cell.angle_beta   90.00
_cell.angle_gamma   90.00
#
_symmetry.space_group_name_H-M   'P 1'
#
loop_
_entity.id
_entity.type
_entity.pdbx_description
1 polymer ?
#
loop_
_entity_poly.entity_id
_entity_poly.type
_entity_poly.pdbx_seq_one_letter_code
_entity_poly.pdbx_strand_id
1 'polypeptide(L)'
;MYSIIFCGVGGQGILTLGGLTGKAFIMKGYEVRLSEVHGLSQRGGSVVVHLRAGKSVFSPLIPINTADAIVSLEAVETIRYIDYISPNGLILMNKMIIPPSVLNVSLPKINEIISSIKTLGLK
;
A
#
# COMPACT_ATOMS: atom_id res chain seq x y z
N MET A 1 0.11 -9.83 15.01
CA MET A 1 0.94 -8.85 14.28
C MET A 1 0.02 -8.26 13.23
N TYR A 2 -0.04 -6.95 13.08
CA TYR A 2 -0.78 -6.28 12.04
C TYR A 2 0.23 -5.71 11.05
N SER A 3 0.13 -6.09 9.78
CA SER A 3 1.02 -5.67 8.69
C SER A 3 0.18 -5.04 7.59
N ILE A 4 0.31 -3.72 7.41
CA ILE A 4 -0.48 -2.96 6.43
C ILE A 4 0.47 -2.26 5.48
N ILE A 5 0.21 -2.44 4.18
CA ILE A 5 0.83 -1.64 3.12
C ILE A 5 -0.11 -0.50 2.79
N PHE A 6 0.40 0.73 2.83
CA PHE A 6 -0.27 1.87 2.22
C PHE A 6 0.48 2.26 0.95
N CYS A 7 -0.20 2.39 -0.18
CA CYS A 7 0.45 2.80 -1.43
C CYS A 7 -0.39 3.78 -2.23
N GLY A 8 0.26 4.47 -3.15
CA GLY A 8 -0.39 5.44 -4.02
C GLY A 8 0.63 6.38 -4.65
N VAL A 9 0.12 7.48 -5.18
CA VAL A 9 0.93 8.51 -5.85
C VAL A 9 1.15 9.70 -4.91
N GLY A 10 2.35 10.29 -4.97
CA GLY A 10 2.72 11.45 -4.17
C GLY A 10 1.71 12.59 -4.27
N GLY A 11 1.26 13.08 -3.11
CA GLY A 11 0.24 14.12 -2.98
C GLY A 11 -1.12 13.63 -2.45
N GLN A 12 -1.37 12.32 -2.37
CA GLN A 12 -2.65 11.77 -1.90
C GLN A 12 -2.74 11.55 -0.37
N GLY A 13 -1.67 11.83 0.38
CA GLY A 13 -1.67 11.68 1.85
C GLY A 13 -1.33 10.28 2.38
N ILE A 14 -0.62 9.44 1.60
CA ILE A 14 -0.21 8.08 2.00
C ILE A 14 0.58 8.08 3.32
N LEU A 15 1.55 8.98 3.47
CA LEU A 15 2.34 9.11 4.70
C LEU A 15 1.47 9.51 5.90
N THR A 16 0.53 10.43 5.69
CA THR A 16 -0.42 10.86 6.72
C THR A 16 -1.31 9.71 7.16
N LEU A 17 -1.82 8.92 6.21
CA LEU A 17 -2.65 7.74 6.48
C LEU A 17 -1.88 6.68 7.30
N GLY A 18 -0.65 6.36 6.90
CA GLY A 18 0.21 5.44 7.64
C GLY A 18 0.53 5.96 9.05
N GLY A 19 0.89 7.23 9.18
CA GLY A 19 1.21 7.86 10.46
C GLY A 19 0.01 7.94 11.41
N LEU A 20 -1.18 8.29 10.92
CA LEU A 20 -2.41 8.32 11.73
C LEU A 20 -2.80 6.90 12.19
N THR A 21 -2.70 5.91 11.30
CA THR A 21 -2.96 4.51 11.64
C THR A 21 -1.95 4.01 12.70
N GLY A 22 -0.67 4.35 12.55
CA GLY A 22 0.36 4.02 13.53
C GLY A 22 0.08 4.65 14.89
N LYS A 23 -0.31 5.93 14.94
CA LYS A 23 -0.73 6.59 16.19
C LYS A 23 -1.91 5.89 16.84
N ALA A 24 -2.90 5.46 16.06
CA ALA A 24 -4.04 4.71 16.58
C ALA A 24 -3.61 3.36 17.21
N PHE A 25 -2.68 2.63 16.60
CA PHE A 25 -2.12 1.41 17.20
C PHE A 25 -1.33 1.68 18.48
N ILE A 26 -0.55 2.76 18.52
CA ILE A 26 0.18 3.19 19.74
C ILE A 26 -0.81 3.49 20.86
N MET A 27 -1.90 4.21 20.58
CA MET A 27 -2.96 4.49 21.57
C MET A 27 -3.65 3.23 22.11
N LYS A 28 -3.56 2.11 21.38
CA LYS A 28 -4.04 0.79 21.82
C LYS A 28 -2.98 -0.05 22.53
N GLY A 29 -1.78 0.50 22.78
CA GLY A 29 -0.70 -0.16 23.52
C GLY A 29 0.17 -1.09 22.67
N TYR A 30 0.16 -0.98 21.35
CA TYR A 30 1.03 -1.75 20.47
C TYR A 30 2.36 -1.03 20.20
N GLU A 31 3.45 -1.81 20.07
CA GLU A 31 4.65 -1.34 19.39
C GLU A 31 4.35 -1.15 17.91
N VAL A 32 4.84 -0.07 17.33
CA VAL A 32 4.68 0.24 15.90
C VAL A 32 6.04 0.54 15.28
N ARG A 33 6.30 -0.05 14.12
CA ARG A 33 7.39 0.36 13.24
C ARG A 33 6.83 0.69 11.87
N LEU A 34 7.25 1.84 11.35
CA LEU A 34 6.83 2.36 10.06
C LEU A 34 8.07 2.57 9.19
N SER A 35 7.99 2.22 7.92
CA SER A 35 9.00 2.56 6.93
C SER A 35 8.31 3.01 5.65
N GLU A 36 8.67 4.18 5.20
CA GLU A 36 8.24 4.77 3.95
C GLU A 36 9.34 4.63 2.89
N VAL A 37 8.92 4.36 1.66
CA VAL A 37 9.74 4.52 0.46
C VAL A 37 8.98 5.43 -0.47
N HIS A 38 9.58 6.55 -0.82
CA HIS A 38 9.07 7.45 -1.83
C HIS A 38 10.20 7.80 -2.79
N GLY A 39 9.86 7.99 -4.06
CA GLY A 39 10.81 8.58 -5.01
C GLY A 39 11.22 10.00 -4.60
N LEU A 40 12.29 10.52 -5.23
CA LEU A 40 12.71 11.92 -5.07
C LEU A 40 11.67 12.94 -5.60
N SER A 41 10.68 12.47 -6.38
CA SER A 41 9.60 13.31 -6.87
C SER A 41 8.54 13.54 -5.80
N GLN A 42 8.40 14.78 -5.34
CA GLN A 42 7.38 15.18 -4.35
C GLN A 42 5.94 15.10 -4.89
N ARG A 43 5.73 14.91 -6.20
CA ARG A 43 4.42 14.73 -6.85
C ARG A 43 4.51 13.74 -8.01
N GLY A 44 3.49 12.90 -8.19
CA GLY A 44 3.42 11.97 -9.32
C GLY A 44 4.31 10.71 -9.21
N GLY A 45 5.15 10.61 -8.17
CA GLY A 45 5.94 9.42 -7.90
C GLY A 45 5.17 8.37 -7.10
N SER A 46 5.56 7.10 -7.26
CA SER A 46 5.10 6.00 -6.41
C SER A 46 5.55 6.22 -4.96
N VAL A 47 4.63 6.01 -4.02
CA VAL A 47 4.84 6.11 -2.59
C VAL A 47 4.29 4.85 -1.93
N VAL A 48 5.07 4.24 -1.06
CA VAL A 48 4.65 3.13 -0.22
C VAL A 48 5.04 3.35 1.23
N VAL A 49 4.19 2.89 2.14
CA VAL A 49 4.42 2.85 3.58
C VAL A 49 4.15 1.44 4.07
N HIS A 50 5.15 0.84 4.68
CA HIS A 50 5.03 -0.37 5.48
C HIS A 50 4.69 0.02 6.91
N LEU A 51 3.58 -0.47 7.44
CA LEU A 51 3.23 -0.35 8.84
C LEU A 51 3.17 -1.74 9.46
N ARG A 52 3.94 -1.94 10.54
CA ARG A 52 3.88 -3.14 11.37
C ARG A 52 3.55 -2.77 12.81
N ALA A 53 2.53 -3.41 13.37
CA ALA A 53 2.08 -3.18 14.74
C ALA A 53 1.86 -4.50 15.50
N GLY A 54 2.27 -4.58 16.77
CA GLY A 54 2.14 -5.79 17.58
C GLY A 54 2.71 -5.64 18.98
N LYS A 55 2.81 -6.76 19.73
CA LYS A 55 3.42 -6.76 21.06
C LYS A 55 4.93 -6.48 21.02
N SER A 56 5.61 -7.00 19.99
CA SER A 56 7.04 -6.78 19.74
C SER A 56 7.28 -6.81 18.23
N VAL A 57 7.87 -5.76 17.66
CA VAL A 57 7.95 -5.59 16.20
C VAL A 57 9.40 -5.42 15.74
N PHE A 58 10.22 -6.43 15.52
CA PHE A 58 11.67 -6.20 15.32
C PHE A 58 12.10 -5.54 14.00
N SER A 59 11.22 -5.45 12.99
CA SER A 59 11.52 -4.86 11.68
C SER A 59 10.35 -4.03 11.17
N PRO A 60 10.58 -2.89 10.49
CA PRO A 60 9.52 -2.13 9.86
C PRO A 60 9.05 -2.74 8.53
N LEU A 61 9.89 -3.54 7.86
CA LEU A 61 9.59 -4.06 6.53
C LEU A 61 8.64 -5.25 6.61
N ILE A 62 7.64 -5.25 5.74
CA ILE A 62 6.67 -6.36 5.60
C ILE A 62 7.25 -7.35 4.58
N PRO A 63 7.41 -8.64 4.93
CA PRO A 63 7.78 -9.65 3.96
C PRO A 63 6.73 -9.86 2.86
N ILE A 64 7.17 -10.32 1.70
CA ILE A 64 6.30 -10.75 0.59
C ILE A 64 5.30 -11.81 1.08
N ASN A 65 4.06 -11.76 0.60
CA ASN A 65 2.95 -12.65 0.97
C ASN A 65 2.54 -12.64 2.46
N THR A 66 2.82 -11.57 3.21
CA THR A 66 2.53 -11.51 4.66
C THR A 66 1.74 -10.29 5.13
N ALA A 67 1.40 -9.35 4.24
CA ALA A 67 0.54 -8.24 4.60
C ALA A 67 -0.89 -8.73 4.87
N ASP A 68 -1.48 -8.24 5.95
CA ASP A 68 -2.88 -8.48 6.28
C ASP A 68 -3.79 -7.60 5.40
N ALA A 69 -3.30 -6.43 5.00
CA ALA A 69 -4.02 -5.53 4.11
C ALA A 69 -3.11 -4.71 3.21
N ILE A 70 -3.61 -4.39 2.01
CA ILE A 70 -3.13 -3.29 1.17
C ILE A 70 -4.22 -2.23 1.13
N VAL A 71 -3.87 -0.99 1.47
CA VAL A 71 -4.73 0.19 1.31
C VAL A 71 -4.10 1.10 0.27
N SER A 72 -4.69 1.13 -0.92
CA SER A 72 -4.15 1.82 -2.06
C SER A 72 -5.01 2.99 -2.50
N LEU A 73 -4.38 4.15 -2.67
CA LEU A 73 -5.06 5.37 -3.13
C LEU A 73 -5.00 5.55 -4.66
N GLU A 74 -4.40 4.61 -5.39
CA GLU A 74 -4.31 4.61 -6.86
C GLU A 74 -4.24 3.16 -7.39
N ALA A 75 -4.96 2.86 -8.48
CA ALA A 75 -5.19 1.48 -8.89
C ALA A 75 -3.94 0.73 -9.42
N VAL A 76 -3.06 1.41 -10.15
CA VAL A 76 -1.81 0.84 -10.67
C VAL A 76 -0.85 0.52 -9.51
N GLU A 77 -0.82 1.37 -8.50
CA GLU A 77 -0.01 1.16 -7.30
C GLU A 77 -0.47 -0.04 -6.46
N THR A 78 -1.74 -0.46 -6.57
CA THR A 78 -2.19 -1.72 -5.98
C THR A 78 -1.48 -2.92 -6.59
N ILE A 79 -1.40 -2.97 -7.93
CA ILE A 79 -0.71 -4.06 -8.64
C ILE A 79 0.79 -4.02 -8.37
N ARG A 80 1.40 -2.82 -8.31
CA ARG A 80 2.83 -2.65 -8.02
C ARG A 80 3.26 -3.32 -6.71
N TYR A 81 2.40 -3.28 -5.69
CA TYR A 81 2.69 -3.81 -4.36
C TYR A 81 1.89 -5.08 -4.03
N ILE A 82 1.27 -5.72 -5.04
CA ILE A 82 0.40 -6.89 -4.85
C ILE A 82 1.14 -8.04 -4.17
N ASP A 83 2.42 -8.24 -4.47
CA ASP A 83 3.23 -9.36 -3.95
C ASP A 83 3.35 -9.36 -2.41
N TYR A 84 3.08 -8.24 -1.75
CA TYR A 84 3.10 -8.18 -0.29
C TYR A 84 1.87 -8.80 0.37
N ILE A 85 0.72 -8.86 -0.31
CA ILE A 85 -0.53 -9.32 0.30
C ILE A 85 -0.47 -10.81 0.63
N SER A 86 -0.91 -11.19 1.83
CA SER A 86 -1.09 -12.60 2.15
C SER A 86 -2.27 -13.21 1.37
N PRO A 87 -2.32 -14.54 1.20
CA PRO A 87 -3.42 -15.20 0.50
C PRO A 87 -4.81 -14.92 1.09
N ASN A 88 -4.87 -14.57 2.38
CA ASN A 88 -6.11 -14.23 3.10
C ASN A 88 -6.25 -12.73 3.37
N GLY A 89 -5.37 -11.92 2.81
CA GLY A 89 -5.34 -10.47 3.03
C GLY A 89 -6.47 -9.74 2.32
N LEU A 90 -6.70 -8.50 2.76
CA LEU A 90 -7.72 -7.61 2.21
C LEU A 90 -7.11 -6.50 1.36
N ILE A 91 -7.66 -6.23 0.17
CA ILE A 91 -7.26 -5.09 -0.65
C ILE A 91 -8.37 -4.02 -0.64
N LEU A 92 -8.04 -2.84 -0.12
CA LEU A 92 -8.86 -1.64 -0.27
C LEU A 92 -8.21 -0.71 -1.29
N MET A 93 -8.75 -0.67 -2.51
CA MET A 93 -8.18 0.08 -3.62
C MET A 93 -9.11 1.20 -4.09
N ASN A 94 -8.57 2.40 -4.28
CA ASN A 94 -9.19 3.46 -5.05
C ASN A 94 -9.06 3.18 -6.56
N LYS A 95 -10.17 3.26 -7.30
CA LYS A 95 -10.23 2.98 -8.75
C LYS A 95 -9.61 4.06 -9.63
N MET A 96 -9.18 5.18 -9.04
CA MET A 96 -8.54 6.26 -9.76
C MET A 96 -7.21 5.81 -10.37
N ILE A 97 -6.97 6.20 -11.62
CA ILE A 97 -5.70 6.00 -12.31
C ILE A 97 -5.07 7.37 -12.55
N ILE A 98 -3.84 7.58 -12.09
CA ILE A 98 -3.09 8.81 -12.32
C ILE A 98 -2.06 8.54 -13.42
N PRO A 99 -2.13 9.21 -14.57
CA PRO A 99 -1.13 9.06 -15.62
C PRO A 99 0.26 9.40 -15.10
N PRO A 100 1.29 8.59 -15.39
CA PRO A 100 2.66 8.95 -15.06
C PRO A 100 3.08 10.16 -15.88
N SER A 101 4.05 10.93 -15.37
CA SER A 101 4.61 12.10 -16.07
C SER A 101 5.38 11.76 -17.36
N VAL A 102 5.50 10.46 -17.70
CA VAL A 102 6.16 9.96 -18.89
C VAL A 102 5.17 9.97 -20.06
N LEU A 103 5.57 10.58 -21.17
CA LEU A 103 4.76 10.66 -22.39
C LEU A 103 4.59 9.28 -23.04
N ASN A 104 3.44 9.05 -23.68
CA ASN A 104 3.11 7.85 -24.45
C ASN A 104 3.06 6.52 -23.68
N VAL A 105 2.79 6.55 -22.37
CA VAL A 105 2.56 5.33 -21.59
C VAL A 105 1.13 4.84 -21.79
N SER A 106 0.97 3.57 -22.17
CA SER A 106 -0.33 2.91 -22.18
C SER A 106 -0.79 2.64 -20.76
N LEU A 107 -1.97 3.12 -20.40
CA LEU A 107 -2.56 2.91 -19.08
C LEU A 107 -3.48 1.68 -19.13
N PRO A 108 -3.37 0.76 -18.16
CA PRO A 108 -4.30 -0.35 -18.05
C PRO A 108 -5.70 0.15 -17.76
N LYS A 109 -6.72 -0.58 -18.22
CA LYS A 109 -8.10 -0.27 -17.84
C LYS A 109 -8.35 -0.77 -16.42
N ILE A 110 -9.18 -0.05 -15.67
CA ILE A 110 -9.55 -0.44 -14.30
C ILE A 110 -10.13 -1.87 -14.22
N ASN A 111 -10.89 -2.28 -15.25
CA ASN A 111 -11.47 -3.63 -15.30
C ASN A 111 -10.39 -4.70 -15.45
N GLU A 112 -9.30 -4.42 -16.18
CA GLU A 112 -8.17 -5.34 -16.32
C GLU A 112 -7.47 -5.50 -14.96
N ILE A 113 -7.21 -4.40 -14.26
CA ILE A 113 -6.63 -4.42 -12.90
C ILE A 113 -7.48 -5.28 -11.96
N ILE A 114 -8.79 -5.04 -11.90
CA ILE A 114 -9.70 -5.80 -11.03
C ILE A 114 -9.72 -7.30 -11.41
N SER A 115 -9.69 -7.61 -12.71
CA SER A 115 -9.66 -9.01 -13.17
C SER A 115 -8.37 -9.73 -12.77
N SER A 116 -7.22 -9.05 -12.84
CA SER A 116 -5.93 -9.58 -12.40
C SER A 116 -5.93 -9.89 -10.90
N ILE A 117 -6.45 -8.97 -10.07
CA ILE A 117 -6.54 -9.18 -8.61
C ILE A 117 -7.43 -10.38 -8.28
N LYS A 118 -8.60 -10.50 -8.93
CA LYS A 118 -9.52 -11.62 -8.71
C LYS A 118 -8.95 -12.97 -9.11
N THR A 119 -8.14 -13.00 -10.17
CA THR A 119 -7.48 -14.24 -10.64
C THR A 119 -6.50 -14.79 -9.60
N LEU A 120 -5.94 -13.92 -8.75
CA LEU A 120 -5.07 -14.30 -7.63
C LEU A 120 -5.84 -14.83 -6.40
N GLY A 121 -7.18 -14.89 -6.44
CA GLY A 121 -8.02 -15.37 -5.34
C GLY A 121 -8.13 -14.40 -4.17
N LEU A 122 -7.70 -13.15 -4.35
CA LEU A 122 -7.68 -12.11 -3.33
C LEU A 122 -9.03 -11.40 -3.19
N LYS A 123 -9.30 -10.89 -1.99
CA LYS A 123 -10.55 -10.19 -1.65
C LYS A 123 -10.44 -8.68 -1.83
#